data_AF-A0A0D3IEQ8-F1
#
_entry.id   AF-A0A0D3IEQ8-F1
#
_cell.length_a   1.000
_cell.length_b   1.000
_cell.length_c   1.000
_cell.angle_alpha   90.00
_cell.angle_beta   90.00
_cell.angle_gamma   90.00
#
_symmetry.space_group_name_H-M   'P 1'
#
loop_
_entity.id
_entity.type
_entity.pdbx_description
1 polymer ?
#
loop_
_entity_poly.entity_id
_entity_poly.type
_entity_poly.pdbx_seq_one_letter_code
_entity_poly.pdbx_strand_id
1 'polypeptide(L)'
;MGVQGLLPFVSSASTEVSLEDYRGQTLACDASVWLHRGAISCARELAEGEPAVGFLRFPLRMIALLKRHGVRPLIAFLGPNQ
;
A
#
# COMPACT_ATOMS: atom_id res chain seq x y z
N MET A 1 3.94 9.69 -7.10
CA MET A 1 4.67 10.96 -6.89
C MET A 1 4.11 11.63 -5.65
N GLY A 2 4.91 12.43 -4.93
CA GLY A 2 4.48 13.18 -3.75
C GLY A 2 5.11 14.57 -3.71
N VAL A 3 4.75 15.39 -2.72
CA VAL A 3 5.35 16.71 -2.51
C VAL A 3 6.68 16.55 -1.77
N GLN A 4 7.79 16.93 -2.42
CA GLN A 4 9.13 16.80 -1.85
C GLN A 4 9.25 17.62 -0.56
N GLY A 5 9.77 17.00 0.51
CA GLY A 5 9.99 17.66 1.80
C GLY A 5 8.75 17.85 2.68
N LEU A 6 7.55 17.44 2.23
CA LEU A 6 6.32 17.68 2.99
C LEU A 6 6.29 16.94 4.33
N LEU A 7 6.64 15.66 4.37
CA LEU A 7 6.52 14.85 5.59
C LEU A 7 7.42 15.37 6.74
N PRO A 8 8.71 15.70 6.52
CA PRO A 8 9.51 16.38 7.54
C PRO A 8 8.92 17.73 7.96
N PHE A 9 8.39 18.51 7.00
CA PHE A 9 7.80 19.83 7.25
C PHE A 9 6.55 19.76 8.15
N VAL A 10 5.70 18.73 8.00
CA VAL A 10 4.49 18.54 8.83
C VAL A 10 4.67 17.56 9.98
N SER A 11 5.92 17.25 10.35
CA SER A 11 6.22 16.27 11.40
C SER A 11 5.59 16.63 12.75
N SER A 12 5.52 17.92 13.09
CA SER A 12 4.86 18.42 14.31
C SER A 12 3.34 18.25 14.31
N ALA A 13 2.71 18.05 13.15
CA ALA A 13 1.29 17.77 13.00
C ALA A 13 0.99 16.27 12.80
N SER A 14 2.01 15.41 12.85
CA SER A 14 1.87 13.96 12.71
C SER A 14 1.77 13.29 14.08
N THR A 15 0.99 12.23 14.18
CA THR A 15 0.87 11.41 15.41
C THR A 15 1.13 9.96 15.06
N GLU A 16 1.95 9.30 15.86
CA GLU A 16 2.17 7.86 15.76
C GLU A 16 0.92 7.11 16.24
N VAL A 17 0.47 6.12 15.48
CA VAL A 17 -0.75 5.36 15.73
C VAL A 17 -0.52 3.88 15.51
N SER A 18 -1.32 3.05 16.19
CA SER A 18 -1.37 1.60 15.99
C SER A 18 -2.52 1.22 15.07
N LEU A 19 -2.42 0.06 14.41
CA LEU A 19 -3.55 -0.51 13.67
C LEU A 19 -4.73 -0.86 14.59
N GLU A 20 -4.46 -1.09 15.87
CA GLU A 20 -5.50 -1.39 16.87
C GLU A 20 -6.46 -0.21 17.07
N ASP A 21 -5.98 1.03 16.93
CA ASP A 21 -6.78 2.25 17.06
C ASP A 21 -7.88 2.36 15.98
N TYR A 22 -7.75 1.56 14.91
CA TYR A 22 -8.69 1.52 13.79
C TYR A 22 -9.54 0.25 13.74
N ARG A 23 -9.56 -0.57 14.80
CA ARG A 23 -10.38 -1.78 14.86
C ARG A 23 -11.85 -1.46 14.57
N GLY A 24 -12.47 -2.25 13.70
CA GLY A 24 -13.86 -2.09 13.28
C GLY A 24 -14.08 -0.99 12.22
N GLN A 25 -13.05 -0.20 11.90
CA GLN A 25 -13.13 0.84 10.88
C GLN A 25 -12.75 0.31 9.49
N THR A 26 -13.09 1.10 8.46
CA THR A 26 -12.64 0.86 7.08
C THR A 26 -11.52 1.83 6.73
N LEU A 27 -10.37 1.32 6.27
CA LEU A 27 -9.25 2.13 5.79
C LEU A 27 -9.09 2.00 4.28
N ALA A 28 -9.04 3.13 3.58
CA ALA A 28 -8.69 3.15 2.17
C ALA A 28 -7.17 2.99 2.00
N CYS A 29 -6.75 2.13 1.08
CA CYS A 29 -5.35 1.85 0.78
C CYS A 29 -5.07 2.09 -0.70
N ASP A 30 -4.05 2.89 -1.00
CA ASP A 30 -3.57 3.10 -2.37
C ASP A 30 -2.84 1.83 -2.86
N ALA A 31 -3.48 1.14 -3.80
CA ALA A 31 -2.95 -0.11 -4.37
C ALA A 31 -1.65 0.12 -5.15
N SER A 32 -1.49 1.27 -5.81
CA SER A 32 -0.37 1.54 -6.71
C SER A 32 0.94 1.56 -5.94
N VAL A 33 0.94 2.15 -4.73
CA VAL A 33 2.11 2.16 -3.84
C VAL A 33 2.48 0.75 -3.39
N TRP A 34 1.49 -0.08 -3.03
CA TRP A 34 1.74 -1.45 -2.59
C TRP A 34 2.21 -2.36 -3.73
N LEU A 35 1.61 -2.23 -4.91
CA LEU A 35 1.99 -2.99 -6.11
C LEU A 35 3.39 -2.60 -6.57
N HIS A 36 3.73 -1.31 -6.59
CA HIS A 36 5.08 -0.84 -6.90
C HIS A 36 6.12 -1.47 -5.96
N ARG A 37 5.84 -1.49 -4.64
CA ARG A 37 6.74 -2.13 -3.67
C ARG A 37 6.82 -3.65 -3.87
N GLY A 38 5.71 -4.29 -4.22
CA GLY A 38 5.66 -5.71 -4.55
C GLY A 38 6.46 -6.05 -5.81
N ALA A 39 6.39 -5.21 -6.84
CA ALA A 39 7.02 -5.43 -8.14
C ALA A 39 8.53 -5.65 -8.04
N ILE A 40 9.19 -5.07 -7.04
CA ILE A 40 10.61 -5.28 -6.74
C ILE A 40 10.93 -6.78 -6.60
N SER A 41 10.02 -7.59 -6.05
CA SER A 41 10.23 -9.02 -5.84
C SER A 41 10.19 -9.89 -7.10
N CYS A 42 9.69 -9.35 -8.22
CA CYS A 42 9.63 -10.03 -9.51
C CYS A 42 9.98 -9.04 -10.65
N ALA A 43 10.93 -8.16 -10.39
CA ALA A 43 11.27 -7.06 -11.28
C ALA A 43 11.83 -7.57 -12.62
N ARG A 44 12.60 -8.67 -12.58
CA ARG A 44 13.17 -9.29 -13.78
C ARG A 44 12.07 -9.88 -14.67
N GLU A 45 11.17 -10.67 -14.09
CA GLU A 45 10.04 -11.26 -14.81
C GLU A 45 9.18 -10.18 -15.46
N LEU A 46 8.88 -9.11 -14.71
CA LEU A 46 8.13 -7.97 -15.23
C LEU A 46 8.87 -7.24 -16.36
N ALA A 47 10.20 -7.09 -16.28
CA ALA A 47 11.00 -6.43 -17.30
C ALA A 47 11.14 -7.26 -18.58
N GLU A 48 11.17 -8.58 -18.45
CA GLU A 48 11.26 -9.53 -19.57
C GLU A 48 9.90 -9.86 -20.20
N GLY A 49 8.79 -9.40 -19.60
CA GLY A 49 7.43 -9.71 -20.07
C GLY A 49 6.97 -11.12 -19.71
N GLU A 50 7.65 -11.77 -18.77
CA GLU A 50 7.32 -13.10 -18.29
C GLU A 50 6.15 -13.07 -17.29
N PRO A 51 5.36 -14.16 -17.19
CA PRO A 51 4.32 -14.27 -16.18
C PRO A 51 4.87 -14.04 -14.77
N ALA A 52 4.38 -13.01 -14.10
CA ALA A 52 4.81 -12.63 -12.76
C ALA A 52 3.61 -12.58 -11.81
N VAL A 53 3.78 -13.08 -10.60
CA VAL A 53 2.80 -12.94 -9.49
C VAL A 53 3.43 -12.42 -8.20
N GLY A 54 4.77 -12.27 -8.17
CA GLY A 54 5.50 -11.82 -6.98
C GLY A 54 5.04 -10.46 -6.47
N PHE A 55 4.60 -9.58 -7.38
CA PHE A 55 4.07 -8.26 -7.04
C PHE A 55 2.86 -8.27 -6.11
N LEU A 56 2.11 -9.38 -6.04
CA LEU A 56 0.96 -9.54 -5.15
C LEU A 56 1.37 -9.84 -3.69
N ARG A 57 2.59 -10.31 -3.46
CA ARG A 57 3.03 -10.80 -2.14
C ARG A 57 2.96 -9.71 -1.07
N PHE A 58 3.41 -8.50 -1.38
CA PHE A 58 3.38 -7.37 -0.45
C PHE A 58 1.94 -6.88 -0.17
N PRO A 59 1.11 -6.56 -1.18
CA PRO A 59 -0.29 -6.19 -0.95
C PRO A 59 -1.07 -7.23 -0.13
N LEU A 60 -0.96 -8.52 -0.47
CA LEU A 60 -1.71 -9.58 0.23
C LEU A 60 -1.29 -9.71 1.69
N ARG A 61 0.00 -9.54 1.99
CA ARG A 61 0.50 -9.50 3.37
C ARG A 61 -0.10 -8.33 4.16
N MET A 62 -0.18 -7.15 3.56
CA MET A 62 -0.74 -5.96 4.21
C MET A 62 -2.25 -6.08 4.42
N ILE A 63 -2.99 -6.63 3.46
CA ILE A 63 -4.42 -6.95 3.59
C ILE A 63 -4.64 -7.90 4.76
N ALA A 64 -3.84 -8.97 4.86
CA ALA A 64 -3.94 -9.93 5.95
C ALA A 64 -3.64 -9.28 7.31
N LEU A 65 -2.64 -8.40 7.38
CA LEU A 65 -2.31 -7.66 8.59
C LEU A 65 -3.48 -6.77 9.06
N LEU A 66 -4.07 -5.98 8.16
CA LEU A 66 -5.22 -5.13 8.49
C LEU A 66 -6.41 -5.96 9.00
N LYS A 67 -6.74 -7.05 8.29
CA LYS A 67 -7.82 -7.96 8.71
C LYS A 67 -7.56 -8.58 10.08
N ARG A 68 -6.30 -8.95 10.39
CA ARG A 68 -5.92 -9.50 11.71
C ARG A 68 -6.19 -8.51 12.85
N HIS A 69 -6.07 -7.21 12.59
CA HIS A 69 -6.39 -6.13 13.54
C HIS A 69 -7.87 -5.70 13.48
N GLY A 70 -8.73 -6.45 12.79
CA GLY A 70 -10.16 -6.12 12.67
C GLY A 70 -10.44 -4.86 11.84
N VAL A 71 -9.48 -4.42 11.03
CA VAL A 71 -9.65 -3.32 10.08
C VAL A 71 -10.17 -3.87 8.75
N ARG A 72 -11.17 -3.22 8.17
CA ARG A 72 -11.67 -3.54 6.83
C ARG A 72 -10.87 -2.76 5.77
N PRO A 73 -10.01 -3.39 4.97
CA PRO A 73 -9.31 -2.68 3.90
C PRO A 73 -10.24 -2.39 2.72
N LEU A 74 -10.21 -1.15 2.22
CA LEU A 74 -10.78 -0.72 0.94
C LEU A 74 -9.63 -0.42 -0.03
N ILE A 75 -9.37 -1.32 -0.98
CA ILE A 75 -8.23 -1.20 -1.89
C ILE A 75 -8.62 -0.32 -3.08
N ALA A 76 -8.02 0.87 -3.16
CA ALA A 76 -8.26 1.83 -4.22
C ALA A 76 -7.21 1.66 -5.34
N PHE A 77 -7.68 1.37 -6.55
CA PHE A 77 -6.86 1.33 -7.76
C PHE A 77 -7.01 2.65 -8.51
N LEU A 78 -5.90 3.15 -9.06
CA LEU A 78 -5.95 4.30 -9.96
C LEU A 78 -6.65 3.89 -11.26
N GLY A 79 -7.55 4.75 -11.72
CA GLY A 79 -8.14 4.64 -13.05
C GLY A 79 -7.19 5.16 -14.14
N PRO A 80 -7.58 5.04 -15.41
CA PRO A 80 -6.87 5.67 -16.51
C PRO A 80 -6.88 7.19 -16.35
N ASN A 81 -5.76 7.83 -16.73
CA ASN A 81 -5.72 9.28 -16.88
C ASN A 81 -6.47 9.63 -18.19
N GLN A 82 -7.52 10.44 -18.09
CA GLN A 82 -8.17 11.06 -19.26
C GLN A 82 -7.39 12.30 -19.71
#